data_AF-A0A8T6N4T9-F1
#
_entry.id   AF-A0A8T6N4T9-F1
#
_cell.length_a   1.000
_cell.length_b   1.000
_cell.length_c   1.000
_cell.angle_alpha   90.00
_cell.angle_beta   90.00
_cell.angle_gamma   90.00
#
_symmetry.space_group_name_H-M   'P 1'
#
loop_
_entity.id
_entity.type
_entity.pdbx_description
1 polymer ?
#
loop_
_entity_poly.entity_id
_entity_poly.type
_entity_poly.pdbx_seq_one_letter_code
_entity_poly.pdbx_strand_id
1 'polypeptide(L)' 'MKFIEIAKDWLKQILDLGIMLIAVAVVLQLLFGVAVPFVGGDVVANIIALVSALGSEGLVGLVAIGILFWAFNKK' A
#
# COMPACT_ATOMS: atom_id res chain seq x y z
N MET A 1 -18.21 16.24 -17.43
CA MET A 1 -17.70 14.88 -17.14
C MET A 1 -16.17 14.77 -17.29
N LYS A 2 -15.53 15.49 -18.23
CA LYS A 2 -14.06 15.53 -18.42
C LYS A 2 -13.21 15.80 -17.15
N PHE A 3 -13.66 16.68 -16.25
CA PHE A 3 -12.92 16.99 -15.02
C PHE A 3 -12.78 15.79 -14.07
N ILE A 4 -13.80 14.92 -13.99
CA ILE A 4 -13.77 13.72 -13.15
C ILE A 4 -12.79 12.70 -13.72
N GLU A 5 -12.70 12.57 -15.05
CA GLU A 5 -11.74 11.68 -15.71
C GLU A 5 -10.30 12.12 -15.45
N ILE A 6 -10.01 13.41 -15.65
CA ILE A 6 -8.68 13.98 -15.36
C ILE A 6 -8.29 13.75 -13.90
N ALA A 7 -9.21 14.00 -12.96
CA ALA A 7 -8.95 13.78 -11.53
C ALA A 7 -8.70 12.30 -11.22
N LYS A 8 -9.48 11.38 -11.82
CA LYS A 8 -9.27 9.93 -11.68
C LYS A 8 -7.91 9.51 -12.22
N ASP A 9 -7.46 10.05 -13.34
CA ASP A 9 -6.18 9.67 -13.93
C ASP A 9 -5.00 10.20 -13.13
N TRP A 10 -5.09 11.43 -12.61
CA TRP A 10 -4.12 11.97 -11.65
C TRP A 10 -4.00 11.10 -10.39
N LEU A 11 -5.15 10.69 -9.81
CA LEU A 11 -5.14 9.82 -8.63
C LEU A 11 -4.50 8.47 -8.92
N LYS A 12 -4.79 7.86 -10.09
CA LYS A 12 -4.13 6.60 -10.48
C LYS A 12 -2.61 6.76 -10.57
N GLN A 13 -2.14 7.81 -11.25
CA GLN A 13 -0.70 8.06 -11.40
C GLN A 13 0.00 8.28 -10.04
N ILE A 14 -0.64 9.01 -9.12
CA ILE A 14 -0.10 9.21 -7.76
C ILE A 14 -0.08 7.88 -6.98
N LEU A 15 -1.12 7.05 -7.10
CA LEU A 15 -1.17 5.74 -6.45
C LEU A 15 -0.07 4.82 -7.00
N ASP A 16 0.10 4.75 -8.32
CA ASP A 16 1.14 3.95 -8.96
C ASP A 16 2.53 4.38 -8.47
N LEU A 17 2.78 5.69 -8.44
CA LEU A 17 4.03 6.25 -7.91
C LEU A 17 4.22 5.91 -6.42
N GLY A 18 3.16 6.05 -5.62
CA GLY A 18 3.18 5.71 -4.19
C GLY A 18 3.53 4.24 -3.94
N ILE A 19 2.96 3.32 -4.71
CA ILE A 19 3.26 1.88 -4.64
C ILE A 19 4.73 1.61 -4.99
N MET A 20 5.24 2.25 -6.05
CA MET A 20 6.67 2.14 -6.41
C MET A 20 7.58 2.66 -5.30
N LEU A 21 7.22 3.77 -4.65
CA LEU A 21 7.98 4.32 -3.53
C LEU A 21 7.97 3.39 -2.31
N ILE A 22 6.83 2.76 -1.99
CA ILE A 22 6.74 1.75 -0.93
C ILE A 22 7.67 0.57 -1.25
N ALA A 23 7.67 0.08 -2.49
CA ALA A 23 8.54 -1.02 -2.90
C ALA A 23 10.03 -0.68 -2.71
N VAL A 24 10.45 0.53 -3.12
CA VAL A 24 11.82 1.02 -2.90
C VAL A 24 12.14 1.13 -1.41
N ALA A 25 11.23 1.69 -0.61
CA ALA A 25 11.40 1.83 0.83
C ALA A 25 11.60 0.47 1.53
N VAL A 26 10.81 -0.54 1.16
CA VAL A 26 10.93 -1.91 1.69
C VAL A 26 12.30 -2.50 1.36
N VAL A 27 12.74 -2.40 0.10
CA VAL A 27 14.07 -2.91 -0.30
C VAL A 27 15.18 -2.24 0.51
N LEU A 28 15.14 -0.91 0.65
CA LEU A 28 16.16 -0.18 1.38
C LEU A 28 16.16 -0.50 2.87
N GLN A 29 14.99 -0.67 3.49
CA GLN A 29 14.90 -1.06 4.90
C GLN A 29 15.42 -2.47 5.15
N LEU A 30 15.23 -3.39 4.21
CA LEU A 30 15.83 -4.73 4.31
C LEU A 30 17.35 -4.70 4.20
N LEU A 31 17.92 -3.77 3.41
CA LEU A 31 19.37 -3.66 3.22
C LEU A 31 20.08 -2.89 4.32
N PHE A 32 19.48 -1.80 4.80
CA PHE A 32 20.13 -0.84 5.70
C PHE A 32 19.46 -0.73 7.08
N GLY A 33 18.36 -1.45 7.30
CA GLY A 33 17.57 -1.36 8.53
C GLY A 33 16.64 -0.14 8.57
N VAL A 34 16.13 0.18 9.76
CA VAL A 34 15.06 1.19 9.98
C VAL A 34 15.51 2.63 9.63
N ALA A 35 16.80 2.92 9.71
CA ALA A 35 17.35 4.27 9.55
C ALA A 35 17.59 4.66 8.07
N VAL A 36 16.53 4.65 7.25
CA VAL A 36 16.60 5.14 5.85
C VAL A 36 16.30 6.65 5.80
N PRO A 37 17.25 7.52 5.37
CA PRO A 37 17.17 8.99 5.55
C PRO A 37 16.03 9.74 4.87
N PHE A 38 15.18 9.08 4.09
CA PHE A 38 14.12 9.70 3.26
C PHE A 38 12.77 8.99 3.34
N VAL A 39 12.68 7.86 4.05
CA VAL A 39 11.43 7.09 4.18
C VAL A 39 10.62 7.55 5.40
N GLY A 40 11.29 8.04 6.45
CA GLY A 40 10.63 8.61 7.63
C GLY A 40 9.70 7.62 8.35
N GLY A 41 10.26 6.59 8.97
CA GLY A 41 9.51 5.57 9.72
C GLY A 41 9.84 4.14 9.28
N ASP A 42 9.17 3.15 9.86
CA ASP A 42 9.37 1.72 9.57
C ASP A 42 8.24 1.17 8.67
N VAL A 43 8.50 1.10 7.36
CA VAL A 43 7.49 0.67 6.37
C VAL A 43 7.27 -0.83 6.46
N VAL A 44 8.32 -1.61 6.69
CA VAL A 44 8.23 -3.06 6.89
C VAL A 44 7.36 -3.37 8.11
N ALA A 45 7.60 -2.71 9.25
CA ALA A 45 6.78 -2.89 10.45
C ALA A 45 5.32 -2.48 10.23
N ASN A 46 5.04 -1.39 9.51
CA ASN A 46 3.68 -0.98 9.18
C ASN A 46 2.94 -2.03 8.33
N ILE A 47 3.62 -2.62 7.34
CA ILE A 47 3.05 -3.70 6.52
C ILE A 47 2.77 -4.94 7.38
N ILE A 48 3.72 -5.33 8.23
CA ILE A 48 3.55 -6.48 9.14
C ILE A 48 2.37 -6.25 10.09
N ALA A 49 2.25 -5.04 10.66
CA ALA A 49 1.15 -4.69 11.55
C ALA A 49 -0.20 -4.79 10.85
N LEU A 50 -0.30 -4.30 9.60
CA LEU A 50 -1.52 -4.42 8.79
C LEU A 50 -1.86 -5.89 8.53
N VAL A 51 -0.89 -6.69 8.08
CA VAL A 51 -1.11 -8.12 7.80
C VAL A 51 -1.50 -8.88 9.06
N SER A 52 -0.86 -8.57 10.19
CA SER A 52 -1.19 -9.17 11.49
C SER A 52 -2.61 -8.83 11.91
N ALA A 53 -3.04 -7.57 11.75
CA ALA A 53 -4.39 -7.14 12.06
C ALA A 53 -5.42 -7.86 11.16
N LEU A 54 -5.14 -8.04 9.88
CA LEU A 54 -6.02 -8.81 8.99
C LEU A 54 -6.05 -10.30 9.38
N GLY A 55 -4.93 -10.87 9.80
CA GLY A 55 -4.85 -12.28 10.22
C GLY A 55 -5.56 -12.57 11.55
N SER A 56 -5.56 -11.63 12.50
CA SER A 56 -6.18 -11.81 13.81
C SER A 56 -7.71 -11.79 13.79
N GLU A 57 -8.31 -11.15 12.78
CA GLU A 57 -9.77 -10.99 12.63
C GLU A 57 -10.47 -12.19 11.96
N GLY A 58 -9.71 -13.24 11.58
CA GLY A 58 -10.25 -14.47 11.00
C GLY A 58 -11.10 -14.24 9.74
N LEU A 59 -12.41 -14.54 9.80
CA LEU A 59 -13.33 -14.39 8.67
C LEU A 59 -13.46 -12.93 8.22
N VAL A 60 -13.48 -11.97 9.14
CA VAL A 60 -13.62 -10.55 8.82
C VAL A 60 -12.37 -10.07 8.05
N GLY A 61 -11.20 -10.54 8.45
CA GLY A 61 -9.95 -10.30 7.74
C GLY A 61 -9.96 -10.80 6.30
N LEU A 62 -10.47 -12.02 6.07
CA LEU A 62 -10.60 -12.59 4.72
C LEU A 62 -11.57 -11.78 3.84
N VAL A 63 -12.70 -11.35 4.41
CA VAL A 63 -13.66 -10.48 3.69
C VAL A 63 -13.00 -9.14 3.33
N ALA A 64 -12.25 -8.53 4.24
CA ALA A 64 -11.52 -7.29 3.98
C ALA A 64 -10.51 -7.46 2.83
N ILE A 65 -9.73 -8.53 2.82
CA ILE A 65 -8.80 -8.86 1.74
C ILE A 65 -9.56 -9.04 0.41
N GLY A 66 -10.69 -9.75 0.42
CA GLY A 66 -11.51 -9.96 -0.78
C GLY A 66 -12.04 -8.65 -1.38
N ILE A 67 -12.48 -7.72 -0.54
CA ILE A 67 -12.94 -6.39 -0.98
C ILE A 67 -11.78 -5.58 -1.55
N LEU A 68 -10.62 -5.56 -0.87
CA LEU A 68 -9.42 -4.87 -1.34
C LEU A 68 -8.97 -5.41 -2.70
N PHE A 69 -8.90 -6.73 -2.84
CA PHE A 69 -8.53 -7.39 -4.10
C PHE A 69 -9.50 -7.02 -5.23
N TRP A 70 -10.81 -7.07 -4.98
CA TRP A 70 -11.80 -6.64 -5.96
C TRP A 70 -11.64 -5.16 -6.34
N ALA A 71 -11.38 -4.28 -5.37
CA ALA A 71 -11.22 -2.85 -5.62
C ALA A 71 -9.98 -2.54 -6.48
N PHE A 72 -8.84 -3.17 -6.22
CA PHE A 72 -7.61 -2.95 -6.98
C PHE A 72 -7.62 -3.62 -8.36
N ASN A 73 -8.32 -4.74 -8.54
CA ASN A 73 -8.43 -5.41 -9.83
C ASN A 73 -9.63 -4.95 -10.68
N LYS A 74 -10.41 -3.98 -10.20
CA LYS A 74 -11.50 -3.41 -10.98
C LYS A 74 -10.93 -2.51 -12.09
N LYS A 75 -10.80 -3.10 -13.28
CA LYS A 75 -10.54 -2.36 -14.53
C LYS A 75 -11.72 -1.48 -14.89
#